data_AF-A0A5E4MN80-F1
#
_entry.id   AF-A0A5E4MN80-F1
#
_cell.length_a   1.000
_cell.length_b   1.000
_cell.length_c   1.000
_cell.angle_alpha   90.00
_cell.angle_beta   90.00
_cell.angle_gamma   90.00
#
_symmetry.space_group_name_H-M   'P 1'
#
loop_
_entity.id
_entity.type
_entity.pdbx_description
1 polymer ?
#
loop_
_entity_poly.entity_id
_entity_poly.type
_entity_poly.pdbx_seq_one_letter_code
_entity_poly.pdbx_strand_id
1 'polypeptide(L)'
;MPCIPLPPEPIFTRWRIWFFYANNFKEFKNVIESLTDNATSVEKLNPLVQNNAVKCGLACIKLYLSKLSMNLKNLEESNSELLKSMDIFRKIVDILTNIPGPNGKKN
;
A
#
# COMPACT_ATOMS: atom_id res chain seq x y z
N MET A 1 -22.76 -2.07 33.37
CA MET A 1 -23.22 -0.85 32.68
C MET A 1 -23.04 -1.04 31.18
N PRO A 2 -24.10 -1.14 30.36
CA PRO A 2 -24.01 -1.32 28.92
C PRO A 2 -24.43 -0.04 28.18
N CYS A 3 -23.62 1.01 28.28
CA CYS A 3 -23.84 2.27 27.53
C CYS A 3 -22.53 2.86 27.01
N ILE A 4 -21.54 2.02 26.69
CA ILE A 4 -20.34 2.46 25.99
C ILE A 4 -20.62 2.23 24.51
N PRO A 5 -20.81 3.28 23.69
CA PRO A 5 -20.96 3.10 22.25
C PRO A 5 -19.72 2.40 21.72
N LEU A 6 -19.92 1.38 20.89
CA LEU A 6 -18.80 0.72 20.21
C LEU A 6 -17.97 1.79 19.50
N PRO A 7 -16.62 1.71 19.55
CA PRO A 7 -15.80 2.60 18.76
C PRO A 7 -16.24 2.49 17.30
N PRO A 8 -16.33 3.62 16.58
CA PRO A 8 -16.74 3.61 15.19
C PRO A 8 -15.87 2.60 14.44
N GLU A 9 -16.50 1.78 13.59
CA GLU A 9 -15.74 0.83 12.77
C GLU A 9 -14.62 1.60 12.08
N PRO A 10 -13.36 1.17 12.26
CA PRO A 10 -12.26 1.90 11.68
C PRO A 10 -12.48 1.92 10.16
N ILE A 11 -12.65 3.13 9.61
CA ILE A 11 -12.74 3.36 8.18
C ILE A 11 -11.33 3.14 7.61
N PHE A 12 -10.92 1.88 7.58
CA PHE A 12 -9.75 1.44 6.86
C PHE A 12 -10.14 1.48 5.39
N THR A 13 -9.92 2.63 4.76
CA THR A 13 -10.01 2.70 3.29
C THR A 13 -9.10 1.60 2.73
N ARG A 14 -9.62 0.83 1.76
CA ARG A 14 -8.99 -0.39 1.25
C ARG A 14 -7.50 -0.22 0.90
N TRP A 15 -7.09 0.98 0.48
CA TRP A 15 -5.70 1.37 0.19
C TRP A 15 -4.81 1.46 1.43
N ARG A 16 -5.32 1.94 2.57
CA ARG A 16 -4.57 2.02 3.83
C ARG A 16 -4.15 0.64 4.33
N ILE A 17 -5.00 -0.36 4.15
CA ILE A 17 -4.67 -1.76 4.50
C ILE A 17 -3.50 -2.27 3.66
N TRP A 18 -3.50 -1.99 2.35
CA TRP A 18 -2.38 -2.36 1.48
C TRP A 18 -1.08 -1.68 1.89
N PHE A 19 -1.12 -0.40 2.27
CA PHE A 19 0.04 0.31 2.82
C PHE A 19 0.54 -0.31 4.13
N PHE A 20 -0.37 -0.66 5.04
CA PHE A 20 -0.02 -1.30 6.30
C PHE A 20 0.75 -2.61 6.05
N TYR A 21 0.23 -3.49 5.19
CA TYR A 21 0.91 -4.74 4.86
C TYR A 21 2.22 -4.51 4.11
N ALA A 22 2.26 -3.57 3.15
CA ALA A 22 3.49 -3.28 2.41
C ALA A 22 4.62 -2.76 3.32
N ASN A 23 4.28 -2.00 4.35
CA ASN A 23 5.26 -1.47 5.31
C ASN A 23 5.69 -2.51 6.34
N ASN A 24 4.78 -3.40 6.76
CA ASN A 24 5.00 -4.34 7.87
C ASN A 24 5.10 -5.80 7.41
N PHE A 25 5.29 -6.07 6.12
CA PHE A 25 5.18 -7.42 5.56
C PHE A 25 6.08 -8.44 6.27
N LYS A 26 7.30 -8.05 6.62
CA LYS A 26 8.26 -8.92 7.31
C LYS A 26 7.73 -9.35 8.69
N GLU A 27 7.30 -8.39 9.51
CA GLU A 27 6.75 -8.67 10.84
C GLU A 27 5.44 -9.44 10.76
N PHE A 28 4.56 -9.06 9.83
CA PHE A 28 3.34 -9.80 9.55
C PHE A 28 3.64 -11.26 9.18
N LYS A 29 4.59 -11.50 8.26
CA LYS A 29 5.01 -12.84 7.88
C LYS A 29 5.54 -13.64 9.07
N ASN A 30 6.40 -13.04 9.90
CA ASN A 30 6.94 -13.68 11.10
C ASN A 30 5.83 -14.11 12.06
N VAL A 31 4.80 -13.26 12.25
CA VAL A 31 3.64 -13.60 13.08
C VAL A 31 2.86 -14.77 12.49
N ILE A 32 2.60 -14.77 11.18
CA ILE A 32 1.87 -15.89 10.55
C ILE A 32 2.68 -17.19 10.62
N GLU A 33 3.99 -17.12 10.43
CA GLU A 33 4.89 -18.28 10.50
C GLU A 33 5.05 -18.82 11.93
N SER A 34 4.81 -18.01 12.97
CA SER A 34 4.88 -18.44 14.37
C SER A 34 3.58 -19.02 14.92
N LEU A 35 2.46 -18.88 14.19
CA LEU A 35 1.18 -19.48 14.57
C LEU A 35 1.23 -20.98 14.34
N THR A 36 1.18 -21.74 15.44
CA THR A 36 1.14 -23.21 15.43
C THR A 36 -0.27 -23.79 15.37
N ASP A 37 -1.29 -22.93 15.34
CA ASP A 37 -2.68 -23.34 15.38
C ASP A 37 -3.16 -23.90 14.03
N ASN A 38 -3.86 -25.04 14.05
CA ASN A 38 -4.50 -25.65 12.87
C ASN A 38 -5.80 -24.92 12.46
N ALA A 39 -5.89 -23.63 12.73
CA ALA A 39 -7.02 -22.83 12.30
C ALA A 39 -7.03 -22.74 10.78
N THR A 40 -8.17 -23.00 10.15
CA THR A 40 -8.32 -22.96 8.69
C THR A 40 -7.91 -21.62 8.07
N SER A 41 -7.97 -20.52 8.84
CA SER A 41 -7.47 -19.21 8.42
C SER A 41 -5.95 -19.16 8.31
N VAL A 42 -5.22 -19.78 9.23
CA VAL A 42 -3.74 -19.85 9.24
C VAL A 42 -3.26 -20.71 8.08
N GLU A 43 -3.90 -21.86 7.85
CA GLU A 43 -3.60 -22.76 6.72
C GLU A 43 -3.76 -22.05 5.36
N LYS A 44 -4.79 -21.20 5.22
CA LYS A 44 -5.01 -20.41 4.00
C LYS A 44 -4.01 -19.27 3.85
N LEU A 45 -3.54 -18.68 4.95
CA LEU A 45 -2.70 -17.49 4.92
C LEU A 45 -1.22 -17.82 4.74
N ASN A 46 -0.75 -18.96 5.25
CA ASN A 46 0.62 -19.44 5.09
C ASN A 46 1.12 -19.45 3.62
N PRO A 47 0.43 -20.05 2.65
CA PRO A 47 0.88 -20.03 1.26
C PRO A 47 0.88 -18.61 0.66
N LEU A 48 -0.02 -17.72 1.10
CA LEU A 48 -0.08 -16.34 0.62
C LEU A 48 1.14 -15.52 1.06
N VAL A 49 1.59 -15.67 2.30
CA VAL A 49 2.79 -14.95 2.80
C VAL A 49 4.10 -15.51 2.20
N GLN A 50 4.09 -16.73 1.68
CA GLN A 50 5.22 -17.27 0.91
C GLN A 50 5.21 -16.88 -0.56
N ASN A 51 4.04 -16.55 -1.12
CA ASN A 51 3.88 -16.29 -2.55
C ASN A 51 4.71 -15.07 -3.01
N ASN A 52 5.64 -15.30 -3.93
CA ASN A 52 6.48 -14.25 -4.49
C ASN A 52 5.70 -13.16 -5.23
N ALA A 53 4.57 -13.49 -5.86
CA ALA A 53 3.73 -12.49 -6.51
C ALA A 53 3.12 -11.51 -5.48
N VAL A 54 2.72 -12.00 -4.31
CA VAL A 54 2.23 -11.15 -3.20
C VAL A 54 3.36 -10.25 -2.69
N LYS A 55 4.55 -10.81 -2.48
CA LYS A 55 5.74 -10.05 -2.06
C LYS A 55 6.09 -8.94 -3.06
N CYS A 56 6.19 -9.28 -4.35
CA CYS A 56 6.47 -8.33 -5.42
C CYS A 56 5.38 -7.27 -5.55
N GLY A 57 4.10 -7.65 -5.43
CA GLY A 57 2.98 -6.72 -5.45
C GLY A 57 3.04 -5.71 -4.30
N LEU A 58 3.29 -6.17 -3.07
CA LEU A 58 3.45 -5.29 -1.91
C LEU A 58 4.69 -4.39 -2.03
N ALA A 59 5.79 -4.88 -2.59
CA ALA A 59 6.98 -4.06 -2.86
C ALA A 59 6.69 -2.97 -3.91
N CYS A 60 5.94 -3.30 -4.96
CA CYS A 60 5.49 -2.34 -5.97
C CYS A 60 4.58 -1.27 -5.35
N ILE A 61 3.59 -1.68 -4.55
CA ILE A 61 2.72 -0.75 -3.81
C ILE A 61 3.56 0.17 -2.92
N LYS A 62 4.51 -0.39 -2.15
CA LYS A 62 5.39 0.40 -1.28
C LYS A 62 6.18 1.43 -2.08
N LEU A 63 6.79 1.05 -3.20
CA LEU A 63 7.67 1.93 -3.96
C LEU A 63 6.88 3.03 -4.70
N TYR A 64 5.87 2.64 -5.48
CA TYR A 64 5.20 3.57 -6.39
C TYR A 64 4.12 4.40 -5.71
N LEU A 65 3.30 3.81 -4.82
CA LEU A 65 2.25 4.58 -4.14
C LEU A 65 2.82 5.49 -3.05
N SER A 66 3.95 5.16 -2.42
CA SER A 66 4.59 6.12 -1.49
C SER A 66 5.14 7.33 -2.22
N LYS A 67 5.81 7.11 -3.36
CA LYS A 67 6.32 8.18 -4.21
C LYS A 67 5.18 9.02 -4.79
N LEU A 68 4.09 8.40 -5.22
CA LEU A 68 2.88 9.09 -5.67
C LEU A 68 2.27 9.94 -4.55
N SER A 69 2.09 9.36 -3.36
CA SER A 69 1.54 10.08 -2.20
C SER A 69 2.39 11.28 -1.81
N MET A 70 3.72 11.16 -1.84
CA MET A 70 4.63 12.28 -1.57
C MET A 70 4.47 13.40 -2.61
N ASN A 71 4.42 13.07 -3.89
CA ASN A 71 4.28 14.09 -4.94
C ASN A 71 2.88 14.74 -4.93
N LEU A 72 1.81 13.99 -4.65
CA LEU A 72 0.47 14.56 -4.49
C LEU A 72 0.42 15.53 -3.31
N LYS A 73 1.01 15.18 -2.17
CA LYS A 73 1.11 16.09 -1.03
C LYS A 73 1.87 17.37 -1.37
N ASN A 74 2.98 17.25 -2.11
CA ASN A 74 3.73 18.42 -2.56
C ASN A 74 2.93 19.27 -3.57
N LEU A 75 2.03 18.66 -4.35
CA LEU A 75 1.16 19.38 -5.29
C LEU A 75 0.01 20.12 -4.57
N GLU A 76 -0.43 19.60 -3.42
CA GLU A 76 -1.45 20.22 -2.56
C GLU A 76 -0.92 21.43 -1.77
N GLU A 77 0.40 21.69 -1.77
CA GLU A 77 1.00 22.83 -1.07
C GLU A 77 0.51 24.16 -1.65
N SER A 78 -0.17 24.96 -0.82
CA SER A 78 -0.59 26.31 -1.20
C SER A 78 0.61 27.24 -1.39
N ASN A 79 0.49 28.22 -2.30
CA ASN A 79 1.51 29.23 -2.62
C ASN A 79 2.77 28.68 -3.31
N SER A 80 2.73 27.48 -3.89
CA SER A 80 3.79 26.99 -4.76
C SER A 80 3.81 27.77 -6.10
N GLU A 81 4.99 28.10 -6.59
CA GLU A 81 5.14 28.63 -7.96
C GLU A 81 4.55 27.65 -8.98
N LEU A 82 3.80 28.17 -9.96
CA LEU A 82 3.14 27.35 -10.99
C LEU A 82 4.12 26.41 -11.71
N LEU A 83 5.33 26.88 -12.01
CA LEU A 83 6.38 26.06 -12.63
C LEU A 83 6.75 24.85 -11.77
N LYS A 84 6.89 25.03 -10.45
CA LYS A 84 7.19 23.94 -9.50
C LYS A 84 6.03 22.94 -9.45
N SER A 85 4.79 23.40 -9.40
CA SER A 85 3.59 22.53 -9.44
C SER A 85 3.53 21.71 -10.73
N MET A 86 3.86 22.33 -11.87
CA MET A 86 3.86 21.68 -13.18
C MET A 86 4.96 20.62 -13.31
N ASP A 87 6.12 20.84 -12.68
CA ASP A 87 7.18 19.83 -12.59
C ASP A 87 6.80 18.66 -11.68
N ILE A 88 6.12 18.91 -10.56
CA ILE A 88 5.56 17.86 -9.70
C ILE A 88 4.53 17.03 -10.49
N PHE A 89 3.65 17.69 -11.25
CA PHE A 89 2.66 17.01 -12.08
C PHE A 89 3.32 16.09 -13.12
N ARG A 90 4.38 16.56 -13.81
CA ARG A 90 5.15 15.71 -14.75
C ARG A 90 5.78 14.52 -14.06
N LYS A 91 6.31 14.68 -12.84
CA LYS A 91 6.85 13.56 -12.04
C LYS A 91 5.76 12.54 -11.70
N ILE A 92 4.55 12.99 -11.38
CA ILE A 92 3.40 12.11 -11.12
C ILE A 92 3.06 11.30 -12.38
N VAL A 93 2.96 11.96 -13.53
CA VAL A 93 2.72 11.29 -14.82
C VAL A 93 3.81 10.25 -15.11
N ASP A 94 5.08 10.61 -14.94
CA ASP A 94 6.21 9.70 -15.17
C ASP A 94 6.13 8.46 -14.27
N ILE A 95 5.86 8.65 -12.96
CA ILE A 95 5.66 7.55 -12.00
C ILE A 95 4.55 6.62 -12.48
N LEU A 96 3.39 7.15 -12.89
CA LEU A 96 2.25 6.36 -13.34
C LEU A 96 2.53 5.60 -14.64
N THR A 97 3.28 6.20 -15.56
CA THR A 97 3.65 5.55 -16.83
C THR A 97 4.72 4.48 -16.70
N ASN A 98 5.52 4.52 -15.62
CA ASN A 98 6.64 3.60 -15.40
C ASN A 98 6.35 2.52 -14.34
N ILE A 99 5.10 2.34 -13.91
CA ILE A 99 4.72 1.23 -13.01
C ILE A 99 4.81 -0.09 -13.80
N PRO A 100 5.68 -1.04 -13.41
CA PRO A 100 5.85 -2.30 -14.12
C PRO A 100 4.64 -3.22 -13.87
N GLY A 101 4.04 -3.72 -14.93
CA GLY A 101 2.93 -4.68 -14.86
C GLY A 101 2.33 -5.01 -16.23
N PRO A 102 1.50 -6.08 -16.33
CA PRO A 102 0.91 -6.53 -17.59
C PRO A 102 0.03 -5.48 -18.30
N ASN A 103 -0.39 -4.44 -17.58
CA ASN A 103 -1.21 -3.33 -18.08
C ASN A 103 -0.40 -2.06 -18.43
N GLY A 104 0.92 -2.08 -18.23
CA GLY A 104 1.85 -0.99 -18.53
C GLY A 104 2.68 -1.26 -19.79
N LYS A 105 2.06 -1.78 -20.85
CA LYS A 105 2.74 -1.88 -22.15
C LYS A 105 2.74 -0.51 -22.82
N LYS A 106 3.93 0.08 -22.95
CA LYS A 106 4.22 1.10 -23.94
C LYS A 106 4.35 0.37 -25.29
N ASN A 107 3.37 0.56 -26.18
CA ASN A 107 3.57 0.31 -27.61
C ASN A 107 4.35 1.46 -28.23
#